data_AF-A0AAV5L5R0-F1
#
_entry.id   AF-A0AAV5L5R0-F1
#
_cell.length_a   1.000
_cell.length_b   1.000
_cell.length_c   1.000
_cell.angle_alpha   90.00
_cell.angle_beta   90.00
_cell.angle_gamma   90.00
#
_symmetry.space_group_name_H-M   'P 1'
#
loop_
_entity.id
_entity.type
_entity.pdbx_description
1 polymer ?
#
loop_
_entity_poly.entity_id
_entity_poly.type
_entity_poly.pdbx_seq_one_letter_code
_entity_poly.pdbx_strand_id
1 'polypeptide(L)'
;MTRYYEGGISSVYMWEDENEGFVACFLIKKDGSKTAHGRRGYLEEGAWDAIHVIQVGPEWEGTARYCLTSTVMLSLTTDDESTGTFSLSGSIRRQMNMDLAVADGHLCNMGKMIEEMESKLRYSLDQVYFGKTKEMVCTLRPPSEVAPMRLPDC
;
A
#
# COMPACT_ATOMS: atom_id res chain seq x y z
N MET A 1 5.55 13.80 0.53
CA MET A 1 6.11 12.52 1.03
C MET A 1 6.37 12.54 2.53
N THR A 2 7.09 13.52 3.11
CA THR A 2 7.39 13.60 4.56
C THR A 2 6.16 13.57 5.46
N ARG A 3 5.02 14.11 4.99
CA ARG A 3 3.76 14.18 5.73
C ARG A 3 3.00 12.85 5.87
N TYR A 4 3.22 11.89 4.98
CA TYR A 4 2.46 10.63 4.93
C TYR A 4 3.21 9.43 5.52
N TYR A 5 4.54 9.45 5.44
CA TYR A 5 5.35 8.32 5.86
C TYR A 5 6.08 8.55 7.20
N GLU A 6 6.15 9.80 7.69
CA GLU A 6 6.82 10.19 8.96
C GLU A 6 8.22 9.54 9.11
N GLY A 7 8.93 9.40 7.99
CA GLY A 7 10.17 8.63 7.86
C GLY A 7 10.20 7.83 6.56
N GLY A 8 11.23 7.00 6.37
CA GLY A 8 11.42 6.20 5.15
C GLY A 8 12.28 6.86 4.08
N ILE A 9 12.61 6.10 3.03
CA ILE A 9 13.45 6.52 1.91
C ILE A 9 12.54 6.64 0.68
N SER A 10 12.69 7.73 -0.06
CA SER A 10 12.02 7.92 -1.34
C SER A 10 13.01 8.30 -2.44
N SER A 11 12.82 7.74 -3.63
CA SER A 11 13.63 8.04 -4.80
C SER A 11 12.73 8.22 -6.02
N VAL A 12 13.16 9.07 -6.95
CA VAL A 12 12.45 9.27 -8.22
C VAL A 12 13.45 9.11 -9.35
N TYR A 13 13.07 8.33 -10.36
CA TYR A 13 13.85 8.11 -11.58
C TYR A 13 13.00 8.50 -12.78
N MET A 14 13.57 9.24 -13.72
CA MET A 14 12.88 9.67 -14.93
C MET A 14 13.69 9.30 -16.16
N TRP A 15 13.00 8.95 -17.23
CA TRP A 15 13.59 8.70 -18.54
C TRP A 15 12.62 9.12 -19.65
N GLU A 16 13.17 9.44 -20.81
CA GLU A 16 12.40 9.80 -22.00
C GLU A 16 11.69 8.56 -22.56
N ASP A 17 10.47 8.76 -23.06
CA ASP A 17 9.73 7.75 -23.81
C ASP A 17 9.93 7.97 -25.31
N GLU A 18 9.87 6.90 -26.11
CA GLU A 18 10.12 6.97 -27.55
C GLU A 18 9.09 7.83 -28.31
N ASN A 19 7.95 8.15 -27.68
CA ASN A 19 6.82 8.89 -28.27
C ASN A 19 6.74 10.37 -27.84
N GLU A 20 7.87 11.06 -27.70
CA GLU A 20 7.93 12.47 -27.26
C GLU A 20 7.32 12.71 -25.85
N GLY A 21 7.20 11.64 -25.06
CA GLY A 21 6.74 11.66 -23.68
C GLY A 21 7.88 11.38 -22.71
N PHE A 22 7.54 11.14 -21.45
CA PHE A 22 8.49 10.66 -20.45
C PHE A 22 7.83 9.71 -19.46
N VAL A 23 8.65 8.92 -18.79
CA VAL A 23 8.20 8.05 -17.70
C VAL A 23 8.89 8.47 -16.42
N ALA A 24 8.13 8.49 -15.34
CA ALA A 24 8.62 8.75 -13.99
C ALA A 24 8.29 7.56 -13.08
N CYS A 25 9.30 7.06 -12.37
CA CYS A 25 9.16 6.00 -11.38
C CYS A 25 9.44 6.56 -9.99
N PHE A 26 8.43 6.54 -9.13
CA PHE A 26 8.52 6.95 -7.73
C PHE A 26 8.58 5.71 -6.86
N LEU A 27 9.65 5.61 -6.07
CA LEU A 27 9.89 4.53 -5.13
C LEU A 27 9.80 5.06 -3.71
N ILE A 28 9.11 4.32 -2.85
CA ILE A 28 9.00 4.62 -1.42
C ILE A 28 9.26 3.34 -0.66
N LYS A 29 10.24 3.34 0.23
CA LYS A 29 10.50 2.26 1.17
C LYS A 29 10.38 2.78 2.59
N LYS A 30 9.47 2.18 3.35
CA LYS A 30 9.36 2.40 4.79
C LYS A 30 9.64 1.10 5.52
N ASP A 31 10.73 1.14 6.29
CA ASP A 31 11.10 0.07 7.21
C ASP A 31 10.41 0.33 8.56
N GLY A 32 9.51 -0.57 8.94
CA GLY A 32 8.79 -0.58 10.20
C GLY A 32 9.53 -1.30 11.32
N SER A 33 10.60 -2.05 11.04
CA SER A 33 11.35 -2.84 12.04
C SER A 33 12.19 -1.95 12.97
N LYS A 34 12.89 -0.96 12.41
CA LYS A 34 13.89 -0.13 13.15
C LYS A 34 13.29 0.93 14.09
N THR A 35 11.99 1.21 14.00
CA THR A 35 11.29 2.17 14.87
C THR A 35 10.30 1.50 15.82
N ALA A 36 10.23 0.16 15.80
CA ALA A 36 9.25 -0.64 16.54
C ALA A 36 9.73 -1.15 17.91
N HIS A 37 10.86 -0.66 18.44
CA HIS A 37 11.13 -0.84 19.88
C HIS A 37 10.11 -0.01 20.70
N GLY A 38 8.99 -0.65 21.03
CA GLY A 38 8.16 -0.27 22.17
C GLY A 38 6.80 0.39 21.90
N ARG A 39 6.28 0.44 20.66
CA ARG A 39 4.93 1.03 20.43
C ARG A 39 3.89 0.13 19.75
N ARG A 40 4.23 -1.10 19.32
CA ARG A 40 3.29 -1.99 18.60
C ARG A 40 3.36 -3.48 18.97
N GLY A 41 3.58 -3.81 20.24
CA GLY A 41 3.42 -5.18 20.75
C GLY A 41 4.42 -6.18 20.15
N TYR A 42 3.91 -7.22 19.46
CA TYR A 42 4.64 -8.40 18.96
C TYR A 42 5.19 -8.28 17.53
N LEU A 43 5.23 -7.07 16.95
CA LEU A 43 5.73 -6.86 15.59
C LEU A 43 7.27 -6.88 15.58
N GLU A 44 7.85 -7.95 15.05
CA GLU A 44 9.30 -8.13 14.87
C GLU A 44 9.77 -7.38 13.61
N GLU A 45 9.11 -7.62 12.48
CA GLU A 45 9.50 -7.03 11.19
C GLU A 45 8.28 -6.48 10.45
N GLY A 46 8.42 -5.30 9.86
CA GLY A 46 7.42 -4.74 8.95
C GLY A 46 8.09 -3.95 7.85
N ALA A 47 7.71 -4.17 6.60
CA ALA A 47 8.19 -3.37 5.48
C ALA A 47 7.04 -2.96 4.56
N TRP A 48 7.09 -1.70 4.13
CA TRP A 48 6.20 -1.14 3.13
C TRP A 48 7.05 -0.67 1.95
N ASP A 49 6.78 -1.23 0.77
CA ASP A 49 7.42 -0.84 -0.47
C ASP A 49 6.34 -0.37 -1.47
N ALA A 50 6.41 0.88 -1.90
CA ALA A 50 5.51 1.48 -2.89
C ALA A 50 6.30 1.81 -4.17
N ILE A 51 5.73 1.42 -5.31
CA ILE A 51 6.29 1.67 -6.65
C ILE A 51 5.18 2.30 -7.49
N HIS A 52 5.42 3.51 -7.98
CA HIS A 52 4.50 4.24 -8.85
C HIS A 52 5.20 4.56 -10.16
N VAL A 53 4.77 3.93 -11.24
CA VAL A 53 5.29 4.20 -12.60
C VAL A 53 4.24 5.01 -13.35
N ILE A 54 4.58 6.22 -13.74
CA ILE A 54 3.72 7.11 -14.51
C ILE A 54 4.33 7.30 -15.88
N GLN A 55 3.58 6.94 -16.92
CA GLN A 55 3.88 7.32 -18.29
C GLN A 55 3.11 8.61 -18.61
N VAL A 56 3.82 9.63 -19.08
CA VAL A 56 3.27 10.91 -19.50
C VAL A 56 3.44 11.01 -21.00
N GLY A 57 2.32 11.07 -21.72
CA GLY A 57 2.31 11.28 -23.16
C GLY A 57 2.67 12.73 -23.54
N PRO A 58 2.85 13.00 -24.84
CA PRO A 58 3.17 14.33 -25.33
C PRO A 58 2.07 15.33 -24.95
N GLU A 59 2.48 16.57 -24.72
CA GLU A 59 1.55 17.66 -24.44
C GLU A 59 0.92 18.15 -25.75
N TRP A 60 -0.41 18.21 -25.77
CA TRP A 60 -1.20 18.75 -26.87
C TRP A 60 -2.22 19.75 -26.33
N GLU A 61 -2.22 20.98 -26.86
CA GLU A 61 -3.13 22.05 -26.44
C GLU A 61 -3.16 22.28 -24.91
N GLY A 62 -1.99 22.19 -24.26
CA GLY A 62 -1.87 22.38 -22.80
C GLY A 62 -2.38 21.20 -21.96
N THR A 63 -2.67 20.05 -22.58
CA THR A 63 -3.14 18.82 -21.93
C THR A 63 -2.18 17.67 -22.19
N ALA A 64 -1.98 16.80 -21.21
CA ALA A 64 -1.20 15.57 -21.38
C ALA A 64 -1.97 14.36 -20.84
N ARG A 65 -1.69 13.19 -21.43
CA ARG A 65 -2.24 11.90 -20.97
C ARG A 65 -1.29 11.26 -19.98
N TYR A 66 -1.82 10.85 -18.84
CA TYR A 66 -1.08 10.19 -17.75
C TYR A 66 -1.60 8.76 -17.57
N CYS A 67 -0.69 7.79 -17.56
CA CYS A 67 -0.96 6.39 -17.24
C CYS A 67 -0.15 6.01 -16.00
N LEU A 68 -0.80 5.93 -14.84
CA LEU A 68 -0.17 5.54 -13.58
C LEU A 68 -0.43 4.06 -13.31
N THR A 69 0.64 3.29 -13.12
CA THR A 69 0.61 1.94 -12.56
C THR A 69 1.27 1.97 -11.18
N SER A 70 0.51 1.64 -10.14
CA SER A 70 0.99 1.60 -8.76
C SER A 70 0.99 0.18 -8.22
N THR A 71 2.08 -0.22 -7.59
CA THR A 71 2.20 -1.48 -6.85
C THR A 71 2.64 -1.16 -5.42
N VAL A 72 1.93 -1.71 -4.44
CA VAL A 72 2.35 -1.66 -3.04
C VAL A 72 2.56 -3.08 -2.56
N MET A 73 3.69 -3.29 -1.87
CA MET A 73 4.04 -4.52 -1.19
C MET A 73 4.07 -4.25 0.31
N LEU A 74 3.50 -5.19 1.07
CA LEU A 74 3.49 -5.17 2.52
C LEU A 74 3.99 -6.52 3.01
N SER A 75 4.95 -6.50 3.92
CA SER A 75 5.33 -7.66 4.72
C SER A 75 5.24 -7.33 6.20
N LEU A 76 4.70 -8.27 6.98
CA LEU A 76 4.56 -8.20 8.42
C LEU A 76 4.95 -9.55 8.99
N THR A 77 5.85 -9.55 9.96
CA THR A 77 6.21 -10.73 10.76
C THR A 77 6.02 -10.38 12.21
N THR A 78 5.22 -11.16 12.91
CA THR A 78 5.02 -11.07 14.36
C THR A 78 5.55 -12.35 15.00
N ASP A 79 6.20 -12.21 16.14
CA ASP A 79 6.60 -13.36 16.95
C ASP A 79 6.11 -13.15 18.38
N ASP A 80 5.35 -14.12 18.87
CA ASP A 80 4.80 -14.12 20.22
C ASP A 80 4.92 -15.52 20.80
N GLU A 81 5.31 -15.60 22.07
CA GLU A 81 5.52 -16.88 22.76
C GLU A 81 4.22 -17.70 22.87
N SER A 82 3.04 -17.06 22.86
CA SER A 82 1.75 -17.73 23.04
C SER A 82 1.08 -18.14 21.73
N THR A 83 1.24 -17.37 20.65
CA THR A 83 0.65 -17.66 19.34
C THR A 83 1.64 -18.21 18.30
N GLY A 84 2.95 -18.20 18.62
CA GLY A 84 4.03 -18.52 17.70
C GLY A 84 4.23 -17.46 16.63
N THR A 85 5.17 -17.73 15.73
CA THR A 85 5.51 -16.82 14.63
C THR A 85 4.43 -16.81 13.56
N PHE A 86 3.98 -15.61 13.19
CA PHE A 86 3.04 -15.37 12.10
C PHE A 86 3.66 -14.41 11.09
N SER A 87 3.65 -14.78 9.81
CA SER A 87 4.12 -13.93 8.73
C SER A 87 3.03 -13.73 7.67
N LEU A 88 2.88 -12.50 7.22
CA LEU A 88 1.92 -12.09 6.21
C LEU A 88 2.60 -11.15 5.23
N SER A 89 2.71 -11.58 3.98
CA SER A 89 3.34 -10.82 2.91
C SER A 89 2.52 -10.87 1.64
N GLY A 90 2.58 -9.81 0.85
CA GLY A 90 2.02 -9.82 -0.50
C GLY A 90 2.07 -8.45 -1.17
N SER A 91 1.32 -8.32 -2.27
CA SER A 91 1.30 -7.09 -3.06
C SER A 91 -0.07 -6.82 -3.66
N ILE A 92 -0.38 -5.55 -3.90
CA ILE A 92 -1.54 -5.12 -4.67
C ILE A 92 -1.08 -4.15 -5.75
N ARG A 93 -1.53 -4.40 -6.98
CA ARG A 93 -1.29 -3.54 -8.14
C ARG A 93 -2.60 -2.94 -8.64
N ARG A 94 -2.58 -1.66 -9.00
CA ARG A 94 -3.68 -0.94 -9.66
C ARG A 94 -3.16 0.00 -10.72
N GLN A 95 -4.02 0.34 -11.67
CA GLN A 95 -3.74 1.27 -12.74
C GLN A 95 -4.81 2.37 -12.80
N MET A 96 -4.43 3.57 -13.21
CA MET A 96 -5.34 4.66 -13.54
C MET A 96 -4.81 5.44 -14.75
N ASN A 97 -5.73 5.94 -15.57
CA ASN A 97 -5.42 6.79 -16.70
C ASN A 97 -6.21 8.11 -16.57
N MET A 98 -5.58 9.24 -16.85
CA MET A 98 -6.23 10.56 -16.82
C MET A 98 -5.65 11.48 -17.89
N ASP A 99 -6.50 12.30 -18.50
CA ASP A 99 -6.07 13.43 -19.33
C ASP A 99 -6.21 14.71 -18.47
N LEU A 100 -5.10 15.40 -18.25
CA LEU A 100 -5.05 16.55 -17.34
C LEU A 100 -4.35 17.73 -18.00
N ALA A 101 -4.91 18.93 -17.78
CA ALA A 101 -4.25 20.17 -18.15
C ALA A 101 -2.91 20.33 -17.39
N VAL A 102 -1.89 20.84 -18.07
CA VAL A 102 -0.52 21.00 -17.54
C VAL A 102 -0.31 22.42 -16.97
N ALA A 103 -1.39 23.13 -16.61
CA ALA A 103 -1.32 24.51 -16.11
C ALA A 103 -0.41 24.68 -14.87
N ASP A 104 -0.45 23.70 -13.95
CA ASP A 104 0.37 23.69 -12.72
C ASP A 104 1.63 22.80 -12.84
N GLY A 105 1.97 22.37 -14.07
CA GLY A 105 3.07 21.45 -14.36
C GLY A 105 2.80 19.97 -14.07
N HIS A 106 3.58 19.09 -14.72
CA HIS A 106 3.39 17.63 -14.64
C HIS A 106 3.53 17.07 -13.21
N LEU A 107 4.43 17.63 -12.40
CA LEU A 107 4.69 17.12 -11.05
C LEU A 107 3.46 17.24 -10.14
N CYS A 108 2.68 18.32 -10.28
CA CYS A 108 1.45 18.53 -9.53
C CYS A 108 0.41 17.45 -9.88
N ASN A 109 0.21 17.19 -11.17
CA ASN A 109 -0.70 16.15 -11.66
C ASN A 109 -0.27 14.75 -11.21
N MET A 110 1.01 14.41 -11.39
CA MET A 110 1.57 13.14 -10.95
C MET A 110 1.42 12.93 -9.44
N GLY A 111 1.70 13.97 -8.63
CA GLY A 111 1.55 13.91 -7.17
C GLY A 111 0.12 13.61 -6.73
N LYS A 112 -0.87 14.30 -7.31
CA LYS A 112 -2.30 14.07 -7.02
C LYS A 112 -2.73 12.64 -7.39
N MET A 113 -2.30 12.14 -8.56
CA MET A 113 -2.61 10.78 -8.98
C MET A 113 -2.01 9.73 -8.05
N ILE A 114 -0.77 9.91 -7.61
CA ILE A 114 -0.09 9.00 -6.66
C ILE A 114 -0.81 9.00 -5.32
N GLU A 115 -1.15 10.18 -4.78
CA GLU A 115 -1.84 10.33 -3.49
C GLU A 115 -3.22 9.64 -3.48
N GLU A 116 -4.00 9.83 -4.55
CA GLU A 116 -5.29 9.16 -4.72
C GLU A 116 -5.11 7.63 -4.82
N MET A 117 -4.15 7.18 -5.61
CA MET A 117 -3.91 5.75 -5.82
C MET A 117 -3.38 5.05 -4.55
N GLU A 118 -2.45 5.66 -3.83
CA GLU A 118 -1.98 5.15 -2.54
C GLU A 118 -3.12 5.03 -1.53
N SER A 119 -4.04 5.99 -1.49
CA SER A 119 -5.20 5.95 -0.60
C SER A 119 -6.09 4.74 -0.90
N LYS A 120 -6.35 4.47 -2.18
CA LYS A 120 -7.10 3.28 -2.63
C LYS A 120 -6.36 1.97 -2.31
N LEU A 121 -5.03 1.96 -2.47
CA LEU A 121 -4.21 0.78 -2.18
C LEU A 121 -4.13 0.50 -0.68
N ARG A 122 -3.97 1.51 0.18
CA ARG A 122 -4.03 1.37 1.65
C ARG A 122 -5.35 0.76 2.10
N TYR A 123 -6.48 1.28 1.59
CA TYR A 123 -7.79 0.72 1.90
C TYR A 123 -7.93 -0.74 1.46
N SER A 124 -7.41 -1.08 0.27
CA SER A 124 -7.44 -2.45 -0.25
C SER A 124 -6.60 -3.41 0.58
N LEU A 125 -5.42 -2.97 1.03
CA LEU A 125 -4.54 -3.76 1.89
C LEU A 125 -5.19 -4.03 3.24
N ASP A 126 -5.80 -3.03 3.86
CA ASP A 126 -6.48 -3.21 5.16
C ASP A 126 -7.58 -4.30 5.08
N GLN A 127 -8.42 -4.25 4.05
CA GLN A 127 -9.47 -5.24 3.81
C GLN A 127 -8.94 -6.65 3.53
N VAL A 128 -7.89 -6.78 2.72
CA VAL A 128 -7.35 -8.10 2.33
C VAL A 128 -6.53 -8.73 3.45
N TYR A 129 -5.67 -7.95 4.11
CA TYR A 129 -4.69 -8.49 5.05
C TYR A 129 -5.30 -8.83 6.40
N PHE A 130 -6.16 -7.96 6.95
CA PHE A 130 -6.75 -8.17 8.27
C PHE A 130 -8.17 -8.72 8.23
N GLY A 131 -8.92 -8.43 7.15
CA GLY A 131 -10.27 -8.97 6.95
C GLY A 131 -10.24 -10.41 6.44
N LYS A 132 -9.85 -10.59 5.18
CA LYS A 132 -9.99 -11.89 4.48
C LYS A 132 -9.09 -12.99 5.04
N THR A 133 -7.85 -12.67 5.42
CA THR A 133 -6.94 -13.68 6.01
C THR A 133 -7.51 -14.22 7.32
N LYS A 134 -8.06 -13.35 8.17
CA LYS A 134 -8.70 -13.76 9.42
C LYS A 134 -9.94 -14.63 9.17
N GLU A 135 -10.78 -14.24 8.22
CA GLU A 135 -11.96 -15.00 7.81
C GLU A 135 -11.58 -16.41 7.33
N MET A 136 -10.55 -16.55 6.50
CA MET A 136 -10.06 -17.85 6.05
C MET A 136 -9.55 -18.72 7.20
N VAL A 137 -8.79 -18.15 8.15
CA VAL A 137 -8.33 -18.89 9.34
C VAL A 137 -9.52 -19.36 10.18
N CYS A 138 -10.51 -18.50 10.41
CA CYS A 138 -11.74 -18.84 11.13
C CYS A 138 -12.59 -19.88 10.39
N THR A 139 -12.54 -19.92 9.05
CA THR A 139 -13.26 -20.92 8.26
C THR A 139 -12.59 -22.30 8.35
N LEU A 140 -11.26 -22.34 8.29
CA LEU A 140 -10.48 -23.59 8.40
C LEU A 140 -10.50 -24.16 9.83
N ARG A 141 -10.52 -23.29 10.83
CA ARG A 141 -10.66 -23.66 12.24
C ARG A 141 -11.69 -22.75 12.89
N PRO A 142 -12.99 -23.12 12.82
CA PRO A 142 -14.03 -22.41 13.53
C PRO A 142 -13.66 -22.35 15.01
N PRO A 143 -13.75 -21.18 15.66
CA PRO A 143 -13.68 -21.13 17.10
C PRO A 143 -14.77 -22.06 17.64
N SER A 144 -14.42 -22.92 18.60
CA SER A 144 -15.38 -23.80 19.25
C SER A 144 -16.59 -22.97 19.69
N GLU A 145 -17.80 -23.39 19.32
CA GLU A 145 -19.03 -22.76 19.79
C GLU A 145 -18.91 -22.48 21.28
N VAL A 146 -19.04 -21.21 21.66
CA VAL A 146 -19.23 -20.86 23.06
C VAL A 146 -20.47 -21.62 23.48
N ALA A 147 -20.29 -22.64 24.32
CA ALA A 147 -21.39 -23.42 24.86
C ALA A 147 -22.50 -22.46 25.29
N PRO A 148 -23.78 -22.72 24.95
CA PRO A 148 -24.85 -21.85 25.36
C PRO A 148 -24.76 -21.70 26.88
N MET A 149 -24.62 -20.46 27.37
CA MET A 149 -24.69 -20.19 28.80
C MET A 149 -25.98 -20.82 29.31
N ARG A 150 -25.86 -21.92 30.06
CA ARG A 150 -26.97 -22.45 30.84
C ARG A 150 -27.29 -21.37 31.87
N LEU A 151 -28.45 -20.73 31.70
CA LEU A 151 -29.06 -19.98 32.78
C LEU A 151 -29.30 -20.96 33.94
N PRO A 152 -28.96 -20.59 35.19
CA PRO A 152 -29.17 -21.47 36.33
C PRO A 152 -30.67 -21.76 36.51
N ASP A 153 -30.98 -23.01 36.79
CA ASP A 153 -32.34 -23.52 36.96
C ASP A 153 -33.10 -22.83 38.11
N CYS A 154 -34.40 -22.59 37.91
CA CYS A 154 -35.35 -22.19 38.96
C CYS A 154 -35.72 -23.36 39.87
#